data_AF-A0A960ST92-F1
#
_entry.id   AF-A0A960ST92-F1
#
_cell.length_a   1.000
_cell.length_b   1.000
_cell.length_c   1.000
_cell.angle_alpha   90.00
_cell.angle_beta   90.00
_cell.angle_gamma   90.00
#
_symmetry.space_group_name_H-M   'P 1'
#
loop_
_entity.id
_entity.type
_entity.pdbx_description
1 polymer ?
#
loop_
_entity_poly.entity_id
_entity_poly.type
_entity_poly.pdbx_seq_one_letter_code
_entity_poly.pdbx_strand_id
1 'polypeptide(L)'
;MAASNRWETAFGYSRNFLNNRFVYVVVSPRARGLSVGINLNPDRRCNFDCVYCEVNRDTPIRDRELDVPQMIEELRQTLALSRDGRLHTLPGFQTLPADLLQLRHVALSGDGEPTLSPVFCEAVHAVVHLRALGELPFFKVVLVSNATALEQARVQSGLRALTLEDEIWLKLDG
;
A
#
# COMPACT_ATOMS: atom_id res chain seq x y z
N MET A 1 0.96 22.77 -14.35
CA MET A 1 1.09 22.96 -12.89
C MET A 1 1.80 21.73 -12.34
N ALA A 2 3.02 21.87 -11.83
CA ALA A 2 3.79 20.73 -11.34
C ALA A 2 3.09 20.15 -10.11
N ALA A 3 2.58 18.92 -10.22
CA ALA A 3 2.02 18.23 -9.07
C ALA A 3 3.16 17.96 -8.07
N SER A 4 3.07 18.58 -6.90
CA SER A 4 4.07 18.44 -5.84
C SER A 4 3.91 17.10 -5.15
N ASN A 5 4.98 16.29 -5.10
CA ASN A 5 5.02 15.03 -4.35
C ASN A 5 4.41 15.20 -2.95
N ARG A 6 3.37 14.42 -2.64
CA ARG A 6 2.64 14.49 -1.37
C ARG A 6 3.30 13.58 -0.34
N TRP A 7 3.72 14.17 0.77
CA TRP A 7 4.32 13.49 1.90
C TRP A 7 3.34 13.41 3.07
N GLU A 8 3.19 12.24 3.65
CA GLU A 8 2.38 11.97 4.85
C GLU A 8 3.20 11.09 5.81
N THR A 9 2.96 11.17 7.12
CA THR A 9 3.70 10.33 8.09
C THR A 9 2.84 9.14 8.51
N ALA A 10 3.42 7.94 8.51
CA ALA A 10 2.85 6.73 9.09
C ALA A 10 3.94 5.82 9.70
N PHE A 11 3.77 5.43 10.95
CA PHE A 11 4.77 4.85 11.86
C PHE A 11 6.04 5.72 12.07
N GLY A 12 5.94 7.05 11.98
CA GLY A 12 7.09 7.97 12.00
C GLY A 12 7.86 7.99 10.68
N TYR A 13 7.36 7.29 9.64
CA TYR A 13 7.96 7.23 8.32
C TYR A 13 7.14 8.01 7.31
N SER A 14 7.87 8.75 6.50
CA SER A 14 7.35 9.50 5.39
C SER A 14 6.85 8.58 4.26
N ARG A 15 5.53 8.47 4.11
CA ARG A 15 4.84 7.98 2.91
C ARG A 15 4.87 9.08 1.85
N ASN A 16 5.26 8.75 0.63
CA ASN A 16 5.18 9.65 -0.51
C ASN A 16 4.26 9.07 -1.58
N PHE A 17 3.19 9.78 -1.93
CA PHE A 17 2.23 9.31 -2.93
C PHE A 17 2.68 9.51 -4.37
N LEU A 18 3.78 10.22 -4.65
CA LEU A 18 4.26 10.46 -6.02
C LEU A 18 3.18 11.05 -6.96
N ASN A 19 2.26 11.84 -6.39
CA ASN A 19 1.06 12.40 -7.04
C ASN A 19 -0.06 11.39 -7.38
N ASN A 20 0.05 10.15 -6.92
CA ASN A 20 -1.01 9.17 -6.96
C ASN A 20 -2.12 9.50 -5.95
N ARG A 21 -3.31 8.92 -6.17
CA ARG A 21 -4.44 8.97 -5.23
C ARG A 21 -4.31 7.87 -4.18
N PHE A 22 -4.03 6.64 -4.59
CA PHE A 22 -4.15 5.45 -3.75
C PHE A 22 -2.82 4.76 -3.45
N VAL A 23 -1.83 4.90 -4.33
CA VAL A 23 -0.52 4.24 -4.19
C VAL A 23 0.53 5.17 -3.60
N TYR A 24 1.33 4.68 -2.66
CA TYR A 24 2.43 5.43 -2.07
C TYR A 24 3.68 4.56 -1.96
N VAL A 25 4.82 5.21 -1.77
CA VAL A 25 6.09 4.56 -1.42
C VAL A 25 6.50 4.95 -0.01
N VAL A 26 7.15 4.02 0.68
CA VAL A 26 7.75 4.28 1.99
C VAL A 26 9.00 3.42 2.15
N VAL A 27 10.08 3.98 2.69
CA VAL A 27 11.20 3.18 3.18
C VAL A 27 10.80 2.62 4.53
N SER A 28 10.44 1.35 4.55
CA SER A 28 9.87 0.68 5.73
C SER A 28 10.96 -0.05 6.49
N PRO A 29 11.22 0.28 7.76
CA PRO A 29 12.15 -0.50 8.57
C PRO A 29 11.68 -1.92 8.83
N ARG A 30 10.35 -2.15 8.90
CA ARG A 30 9.78 -3.50 9.00
C ARG A 30 10.10 -4.32 7.74
N ALA A 31 10.04 -3.70 6.55
CA ALA A 31 10.40 -4.33 5.30
C ALA A 31 11.92 -4.40 5.05
N ARG A 32 12.71 -3.58 5.76
CA ARG A 32 14.14 -3.34 5.51
C ARG A 32 14.41 -2.87 4.07
N GLY A 33 13.62 -1.92 3.61
CA GLY A 33 13.74 -1.34 2.25
C GLY A 33 12.44 -0.73 1.76
N LEU A 34 12.30 -0.64 0.44
CA LEU A 34 11.16 0.02 -0.19
C LEU A 34 9.91 -0.84 -0.11
N SER A 35 8.85 -0.28 0.45
CA SER A 35 7.49 -0.82 0.39
C SER A 35 6.66 0.09 -0.51
N VAL A 36 5.98 -0.50 -1.49
CA VAL A 36 4.95 0.19 -2.29
C VAL A 36 3.61 -0.12 -1.65
N GLY A 37 3.04 0.85 -0.95
CA GLY A 37 1.77 0.70 -0.26
C GLY A 37 0.59 1.09 -1.15
N ILE A 38 -0.52 0.38 -0.98
CA ILE A 38 -1.82 0.66 -1.57
C ILE A 38 -2.73 1.04 -0.42
N ASN A 39 -3.35 2.22 -0.47
CA ASN A 39 -4.34 2.67 0.50
C ASN A 39 -5.73 2.17 0.09
N LEU A 40 -6.20 1.10 0.72
CA LEU A 40 -7.52 0.51 0.48
C LEU A 40 -8.67 1.24 1.21
N ASN A 41 -8.35 2.22 2.05
CA ASN A 41 -9.30 2.96 2.88
C ASN A 41 -9.10 4.48 2.72
N PRO A 42 -9.31 5.04 1.53
CA PRO A 42 -9.21 6.49 1.35
C PRO A 42 -10.23 7.27 2.20
N ASP A 43 -11.34 6.62 2.58
CA ASP A 43 -12.36 7.10 3.50
C ASP A 43 -11.96 7.03 4.99
N ARG A 44 -10.78 6.46 5.28
CA ARG A 44 -10.22 6.20 6.61
C ARG A 44 -11.04 5.28 7.51
N ARG A 45 -11.90 4.46 6.91
CA ARG A 45 -12.76 3.55 7.66
C ARG A 45 -11.91 2.50 8.38
N CYS A 46 -12.02 2.50 9.70
CA CYS A 46 -11.41 1.52 10.59
C CYS A 46 -12.41 1.20 11.70
N ASN A 47 -12.44 -0.03 12.17
CA ASN A 47 -13.20 -0.41 13.36
C ASN A 47 -12.38 -0.32 14.65
N PHE A 48 -11.11 0.06 14.56
CA PHE A 48 -10.21 0.26 15.70
C PHE A 48 -9.83 1.74 15.85
N ASP A 49 -9.63 2.16 17.09
CA ASP A 49 -9.12 3.47 17.49
C ASP A 49 -7.81 3.31 18.28
N CYS A 50 -6.80 2.72 17.62
CA CYS A 50 -5.53 2.40 18.27
C CYS A 50 -4.84 3.69 18.76
N VAL A 51 -4.38 3.72 20.01
CA VAL A 51 -3.66 4.88 20.59
C VAL A 51 -2.36 5.23 19.85
N TYR A 52 -1.78 4.26 19.16
CA TYR A 52 -0.57 4.42 18.36
C TYR A 52 -0.88 4.67 16.86
N CYS A 53 -2.15 4.87 16.50
CA CYS A 53 -2.53 5.12 15.11
C CYS A 53 -2.03 6.49 14.65
N GLU A 54 -1.34 6.52 13.51
CA GLU A 54 -0.84 7.77 12.93
C GLU A 54 -1.73 8.33 11.82
N VAL A 55 -2.88 7.71 11.59
CA VAL A 55 -3.87 8.23 10.66
C VAL A 55 -4.47 9.50 11.27
N ASN A 56 -4.16 10.65 10.69
CA ASN A 56 -4.79 11.90 11.08
C ASN A 56 -6.25 11.93 10.61
N ARG A 57 -7.19 11.71 11.54
CA ARG A 57 -8.63 11.67 11.27
C ARG A 57 -9.28 13.06 11.13
N ASP A 58 -8.60 14.14 11.52
CA ASP A 58 -9.14 15.51 11.52
C ASP A 58 -9.03 16.20 10.16
N THR A 59 -8.19 15.69 9.26
CA THR A 59 -8.04 16.27 7.93
C THR A 59 -9.21 15.89 7.00
N PRO A 60 -9.60 16.72 6.02
CA PRO A 60 -10.67 16.36 5.10
C PRO A 60 -10.38 15.07 4.31
N ILE A 61 -11.41 14.22 4.18
CA ILE A 61 -11.38 13.05 3.30
C ILE A 61 -11.30 13.54 1.85
N ARG A 62 -10.31 13.05 1.10
CA ARG A 62 -10.10 13.41 -0.31
C ARG A 62 -10.94 12.55 -1.25
N ASP A 63 -10.93 11.24 -0.99
CA ASP A 63 -11.58 10.23 -1.81
C ASP A 63 -12.45 9.38 -0.89
N ARG A 64 -13.71 9.16 -1.28
CA ARG A 64 -14.66 8.35 -0.48
C ARG A 64 -14.64 6.87 -0.82
N GLU A 65 -14.16 6.56 -2.01
CA GLU A 65 -14.15 5.20 -2.56
C GLU A 65 -12.81 4.95 -3.24
N LEU A 66 -12.39 3.69 -3.24
CA LEU A 66 -11.22 3.23 -3.95
C LEU A 66 -11.60 2.93 -5.40
N ASP A 67 -10.98 3.62 -6.35
CA ASP A 67 -11.07 3.31 -7.78
C ASP A 67 -9.99 2.27 -8.13
N VAL A 68 -10.42 1.01 -8.29
CA VAL A 68 -9.52 -0.13 -8.54
C VAL A 68 -8.76 0.02 -9.87
N PRO A 69 -9.38 0.38 -11.00
CA PRO A 69 -8.65 0.68 -12.24
C PRO A 69 -7.54 1.72 -12.06
N GLN A 70 -7.83 2.85 -11.40
CA GLN A 70 -6.81 3.86 -11.15
C GLN A 70 -5.72 3.36 -10.21
N MET A 71 -6.08 2.66 -9.13
CA MET A 71 -5.12 2.06 -8.21
C MET A 71 -4.12 1.14 -8.93
N ILE A 72 -4.57 0.33 -9.88
CA ILE A 72 -3.70 -0.56 -10.66
C ILE A 72 -2.79 0.21 -11.62
N GLU A 73 -3.30 1.27 -12.25
CA GLU A 73 -2.47 2.15 -13.10
C GLU A 73 -1.33 2.79 -12.28
N GLU A 74 -1.67 3.37 -11.13
CA GLU A 74 -0.71 3.99 -10.22
C GLU A 74 0.31 2.97 -9.68
N LEU A 75 -0.13 1.75 -9.38
CA LEU A 75 0.73 0.66 -8.92
C LEU A 75 1.72 0.25 -10.01
N ARG A 76 1.24 0.04 -11.25
CA ARG A 76 2.09 -0.33 -12.38
C ARG A 76 3.16 0.74 -12.64
N GLN A 77 2.78 2.01 -12.66
CA GLN A 77 3.70 3.12 -12.86
C GLN A 77 4.74 3.23 -11.73
N THR A 78 4.31 3.07 -10.48
CA THR A 78 5.20 3.14 -9.31
C THR A 78 6.19 1.98 -9.29
N LEU A 79 5.74 0.76 -9.63
CA LEU A 79 6.61 -0.41 -9.73
C LEU A 79 7.61 -0.29 -10.89
N ALA A 80 7.19 0.24 -12.04
CA ALA A 80 8.09 0.53 -13.16
C ALA A 80 9.15 1.56 -12.77
N LEU A 81 8.76 2.63 -12.06
CA LEU A 81 9.68 3.64 -11.55
C LEU A 81 10.72 3.06 -10.58
N SER A 82 10.31 2.14 -9.70
CA SER A 82 11.22 1.43 -8.80
C SER A 82 12.17 0.50 -9.56
N ARG A 83 11.65 -0.31 -10.50
CA ARG A 83 12.44 -1.21 -11.35
C ARG A 83 13.51 -0.47 -12.14
N ASP A 84 13.15 0.67 -12.74
CA ASP A 84 14.06 1.47 -13.55
C ASP A 84 15.05 2.29 -12.68
N GLY A 85 15.01 2.12 -11.36
CA GLY A 85 15.82 2.84 -10.39
C GLY A 85 15.46 4.32 -10.27
N ARG A 86 14.47 4.83 -11.01
CA ARG A 86 14.17 6.27 -11.18
C ARG A 86 13.66 6.96 -9.92
N LEU A 87 13.37 6.22 -8.84
CA LEU A 87 13.05 6.83 -7.54
C LEU A 87 14.18 7.75 -7.05
N HIS A 88 15.45 7.42 -7.29
CA HIS A 88 16.59 8.25 -6.86
C HIS A 88 16.62 9.64 -7.50
N THR A 89 15.87 9.90 -8.57
CA THR A 89 15.82 11.23 -9.21
C THR A 89 14.77 12.12 -8.56
N LEU A 90 13.90 11.57 -7.72
CA LEU A 90 12.79 12.30 -7.11
C LEU A 90 13.21 12.99 -5.81
N PRO A 91 12.67 14.20 -5.54
CA PRO A 91 12.81 14.88 -4.25
C PRO A 91 12.56 13.95 -3.08
N GLY A 92 13.50 13.93 -2.12
CA GLY A 92 13.46 13.15 -0.89
C GLY A 92 14.01 11.72 -0.99
N PHE A 93 14.34 11.24 -2.20
CA PHE A 93 14.93 9.92 -2.41
C PHE A 93 16.39 9.97 -2.86
N GLN A 94 16.90 11.14 -3.25
CA GLN A 94 18.22 11.25 -3.90
C GLN A 94 19.39 10.85 -3.00
N THR A 95 19.26 11.05 -1.70
CA THR A 95 20.32 10.76 -0.72
C THR A 95 20.18 9.38 -0.09
N LEU A 96 19.16 8.61 -0.47
CA LEU A 96 18.92 7.30 0.12
C LEU A 96 19.86 6.26 -0.49
N PRO A 97 20.43 5.37 0.34
CA PRO A 97 21.17 4.20 -0.14
C PRO A 97 20.36 3.35 -1.12
N ALA A 98 21.01 2.86 -2.18
CA ALA A 98 20.35 2.11 -3.26
C ALA A 98 19.68 0.81 -2.77
N ASP A 99 20.23 0.18 -1.73
CA ASP A 99 19.66 -1.03 -1.10
C ASP A 99 18.34 -0.75 -0.38
N LEU A 100 18.15 0.45 0.16
CA LEU A 100 16.89 0.87 0.77
C LEU A 100 15.81 1.20 -0.27
N LEU A 101 16.20 1.50 -1.51
CA LEU A 101 15.28 1.75 -2.63
C LEU A 101 14.90 0.48 -3.41
N GLN A 102 15.45 -0.68 -3.04
CA GLN A 102 15.04 -1.96 -3.62
C GLN A 102 13.64 -2.33 -3.13
N LEU A 103 12.76 -2.68 -4.07
CA LEU A 103 11.43 -3.17 -3.78
C LEU A 103 11.49 -4.43 -2.91
N ARG A 104 10.83 -4.39 -1.75
CA ARG A 104 10.69 -5.53 -0.84
C ARG A 104 9.33 -6.21 -0.97
N HIS A 105 8.27 -5.41 -1.14
CA HIS A 105 6.91 -5.91 -1.35
C HIS A 105 5.97 -4.79 -1.80
N VAL A 106 4.79 -5.20 -2.25
CA VAL A 106 3.59 -4.37 -2.35
C VAL A 106 2.73 -4.62 -1.11
N ALA A 107 2.39 -3.57 -0.37
CA ALA A 107 1.59 -3.66 0.85
C ALA A 107 0.13 -3.27 0.60
N LEU A 108 -0.81 -4.18 0.87
CA LEU A 108 -2.23 -3.88 1.03
C LEU A 108 -2.43 -3.30 2.43
N SER A 109 -2.59 -1.98 2.51
CA SER A 109 -2.63 -1.21 3.75
C SER A 109 -3.61 -0.03 3.60
N GLY A 110 -3.50 1.00 4.42
CA GLY A 110 -4.21 2.25 4.20
C GLY A 110 -4.39 3.08 5.45
N ASP A 111 -5.23 4.10 5.31
CA ASP A 111 -5.64 5.00 6.40
C ASP A 111 -6.79 4.40 7.24
N GLY A 112 -6.91 3.07 7.24
CA GLY A 112 -7.99 2.35 7.90
C GLY A 112 -7.66 0.87 8.04
N GLU A 113 -8.70 0.04 8.16
CA GLU A 113 -8.56 -1.41 8.13
C GLU A 113 -8.82 -1.94 6.71
N PRO A 114 -7.79 -2.45 6.00
CA PRO A 114 -7.92 -2.82 4.59
C PRO A 114 -9.01 -3.85 4.33
N THR A 115 -9.19 -4.81 5.25
CA THR A 115 -10.17 -5.88 5.11
C THR A 115 -11.63 -5.38 5.24
N LEU A 116 -11.85 -4.16 5.76
CA LEU A 116 -13.17 -3.51 5.75
C LEU A 116 -13.52 -2.83 4.42
N SER A 117 -12.56 -2.70 3.50
CA SER A 117 -12.80 -2.11 2.18
C SER A 117 -13.87 -2.91 1.43
N PRO A 118 -14.91 -2.25 0.87
CA PRO A 118 -15.98 -2.95 0.15
C PRO A 118 -15.47 -3.69 -1.08
N VAL A 119 -14.40 -3.20 -1.68
CA VAL A 119 -13.73 -3.72 -2.88
C VAL A 119 -12.47 -4.52 -2.57
N PHE A 120 -12.27 -4.96 -1.31
CA PHE A 120 -11.05 -5.69 -0.91
C PHE A 120 -10.71 -6.86 -1.84
N CYS A 121 -11.69 -7.75 -2.09
CA CYS A 121 -11.48 -8.93 -2.94
C CYS A 121 -11.10 -8.55 -4.37
N GLU A 122 -11.76 -7.54 -4.93
CA GLU A 122 -11.49 -7.02 -6.27
C GLU A 122 -10.08 -6.43 -6.36
N ALA A 123 -9.68 -5.62 -5.38
CA ALA A 123 -8.37 -5.03 -5.32
C ALA A 123 -7.26 -6.09 -5.23
N VAL A 124 -7.42 -7.13 -4.39
CA VAL A 124 -6.44 -8.23 -4.30
C VAL A 124 -6.33 -8.96 -5.63
N HIS A 125 -7.46 -9.31 -6.25
CA HIS A 125 -7.45 -9.99 -7.55
C HIS A 125 -6.79 -9.14 -8.63
N ALA A 126 -7.03 -7.83 -8.64
CA ALA A 126 -6.44 -6.92 -9.61
C ALA A 126 -4.91 -6.80 -9.43
N VAL A 127 -4.41 -6.77 -8.20
CA VAL A 127 -2.96 -6.77 -7.90
C VAL A 127 -2.31 -8.09 -8.32
N VAL A 128 -2.94 -9.22 -8.00
CA VAL A 128 -2.45 -10.54 -8.40
C VAL A 128 -2.49 -10.70 -9.93
N HIS A 129 -3.51 -10.17 -10.60
CA HIS A 129 -3.59 -10.15 -12.06
C HIS A 129 -2.46 -9.33 -12.67
N LEU A 130 -2.17 -8.13 -12.15
CA LEU A 130 -1.04 -7.31 -12.59
C LEU A 130 0.29 -8.07 -12.48
N ARG A 131 0.49 -8.80 -11.37
CA ARG A 131 1.67 -9.67 -11.17
C ARG A 131 1.73 -10.80 -12.21
N ALA A 132 0.59 -11.41 -12.54
CA ALA A 132 0.48 -12.53 -13.47
C ALA A 132 0.70 -12.15 -14.94
N LEU A 133 0.51 -10.88 -15.31
CA LEU A 133 0.81 -10.39 -16.67
C LEU A 133 2.30 -10.50 -17.04
N GLY A 134 3.21 -10.57 -16.05
CA GLY A 134 4.65 -10.75 -16.28
C GLY A 134 5.38 -9.53 -16.86
N GLU A 135 4.71 -8.37 -16.93
CA GLU A 135 5.31 -7.10 -17.39
C GLU A 135 6.32 -6.50 -16.39
N LEU A 136 6.21 -6.92 -15.13
CA LEU A 136 7.03 -6.48 -14.01
C LEU A 136 7.70 -7.71 -13.36
N PRO A 137 8.89 -7.56 -12.76
CA PRO A 137 9.47 -8.61 -11.92
C PRO A 137 8.48 -9.05 -10.84
N PHE A 138 8.59 -10.31 -10.41
CA PHE A 138 7.80 -10.82 -9.30
C PHE A 138 7.95 -9.90 -8.08
N PHE A 139 6.84 -9.61 -7.43
CA PHE A 139 6.81 -8.89 -6.16
C PHE A 139 5.91 -9.65 -5.17
N LYS A 140 6.38 -9.70 -3.92
CA LYS A 140 5.62 -10.20 -2.79
C LYS A 140 4.49 -9.22 -2.47
N VAL A 141 3.30 -9.75 -2.16
CA VAL A 141 2.18 -9.00 -1.60
C VAL A 141 2.15 -9.22 -0.09
N VAL A 142 1.95 -8.14 0.66
CA VAL A 142 1.81 -8.16 2.12
C VAL A 142 0.49 -7.51 2.51
N LEU A 143 -0.40 -8.23 3.19
CA LEU A 143 -1.57 -7.63 3.84
C LEU A 143 -1.21 -7.16 5.25
N VAL A 144 -1.50 -5.91 5.58
CA VAL A 144 -1.40 -5.40 6.96
C VAL A 144 -2.80 -5.23 7.53
N SER A 145 -3.14 -5.96 8.60
CA SER A 145 -4.51 -5.99 9.13
C SER A 145 -4.55 -6.07 10.66
N ASN A 146 -5.62 -5.56 11.27
CA ASN A 146 -5.98 -5.79 12.68
C ASN A 146 -6.68 -7.15 12.94
N ALA A 147 -6.77 -8.00 11.90
CA ALA A 147 -7.33 -9.35 11.93
C ALA A 147 -8.86 -9.49 12.11
N THR A 148 -9.58 -8.41 12.42
CA THR A 148 -10.99 -8.52 12.86
C THR A 148 -12.02 -8.85 11.79
N ALA A 149 -11.69 -8.70 10.51
CA ALA A 149 -12.59 -9.06 9.40
C ALA A 149 -12.07 -10.22 8.57
N LEU A 150 -11.07 -10.97 9.05
CA LEU A 150 -10.48 -12.07 8.30
C LEU A 150 -11.48 -13.18 8.00
N GLU A 151 -12.43 -13.46 8.89
CA GLU A 151 -13.45 -14.51 8.68
C GLU A 151 -14.49 -14.17 7.61
N GLN A 152 -14.57 -12.91 7.16
CA GLN A 152 -15.57 -12.49 6.18
C GLN A 152 -15.33 -13.19 4.85
N ALA A 153 -16.40 -13.74 4.24
CA ALA A 153 -16.31 -14.50 3.00
C ALA A 153 -15.62 -13.72 1.86
N ARG A 154 -15.88 -12.41 1.75
CA ARG A 154 -15.22 -11.53 0.77
C ARG A 154 -13.70 -11.46 1.00
N VAL A 155 -13.28 -11.35 2.26
CA VAL A 155 -11.86 -11.26 2.63
C VAL A 155 -11.19 -12.61 2.36
N GLN A 156 -11.79 -13.71 2.80
CA GLN A 156 -11.32 -15.07 2.53
C GLN A 156 -11.16 -15.35 1.02
N SER A 157 -12.10 -14.88 0.19
CA SER A 157 -11.98 -15.01 -1.28
C SER A 157 -10.77 -14.28 -1.84
N GLY A 158 -10.52 -13.03 -1.40
CA GLY A 158 -9.33 -12.30 -1.81
C GLY A 158 -8.04 -12.97 -1.35
N LEU A 159 -8.00 -13.42 -0.09
CA LEU A 159 -6.82 -14.08 0.49
C LEU A 159 -6.45 -15.38 -0.25
N ARG A 160 -7.42 -16.12 -0.77
CA ARG A 160 -7.18 -17.34 -1.57
C ARG A 160 -6.45 -17.06 -2.89
N ALA A 161 -6.41 -15.82 -3.37
CA ALA A 161 -5.65 -15.45 -4.56
C ALA A 161 -4.15 -15.23 -4.29
N LEU A 162 -3.74 -15.15 -3.01
CA LEU A 162 -2.35 -14.99 -2.61
C LEU A 162 -1.57 -16.31 -2.74
N THR A 163 -0.26 -16.22 -2.91
CA THR A 163 0.65 -17.37 -3.01
C THR A 163 1.37 -17.63 -1.69
N LEU A 164 2.13 -18.73 -1.60
CA LEU A 164 2.94 -19.06 -0.42
C LEU A 164 4.08 -18.06 -0.14
N GLU A 165 4.45 -17.24 -1.14
CA GLU A 165 5.44 -16.18 -1.01
C GLU A 165 4.84 -14.89 -0.43
N ASP A 166 3.51 -14.77 -0.43
CA ASP A 166 2.80 -13.62 0.10
C ASP A 166 2.62 -13.74 1.62
N GLU A 167 2.53 -12.61 2.31
CA GLU A 167 2.46 -12.57 3.77
C GLU A 167 1.22 -11.82 4.27
N ILE A 168 0.76 -12.21 5.46
CA ILE A 168 -0.29 -11.50 6.18
C ILE A 168 0.28 -11.09 7.54
N TRP A 169 0.42 -9.78 7.74
CA TRP A 169 0.92 -9.18 8.97
C TRP A 169 -0.25 -8.72 9.83
N LEU A 170 -0.47 -9.46 10.91
CA LEU A 170 -1.55 -9.18 11.85
C LEU A 170 -1.04 -8.36 13.03
N LYS A 171 -1.72 -7.25 13.31
CA LYS A 171 -1.47 -6.43 14.50
C LYS A 171 -2.11 -7.13 15.70
N LEU A 172 -1.34 -7.24 16.78
CA LEU A 172 -1.83 -7.72 18.07
C LEU A 172 -1.80 -6.56 19.05
N ASP A 173 -2.98 -6.14 19.47
CA ASP A 173 -3.18 -5.14 20.52
C ASP A 173 -3.39 -5.88 21.85
N GLY A 174 -2.63 -5.51 22.88
CA GLY A 174 -2.68 -6.10 24.22
C GLY A 174 -2.39 -5.06 25.30
#